data_AF-A0A951YID0-F1
#
_entry.id   AF-A0A951YID0-F1
#
_cell.length_a   1.000
_cell.length_b   1.000
_cell.length_c   1.000
_cell.angle_alpha   90.00
_cell.angle_beta   90.00
_cell.angle_gamma   90.00
#
_symmetry.space_group_name_H-M   'P 1'
#
loop_
_entity.id
_entity.type
_entity.pdbx_description
1 polymer ?
#
loop_
_entity_poly.entity_id
_entity_poly.type
_entity_poly.pdbx_seq_one_letter_code
_entity_poly.pdbx_strand_id
1 'polypeptide(L)'
;MPRSLIVLLSLFLLAPWALGEGDVEAGPYSMVVSDMLLTFHADEIPCEGGATDLVEVCFEVDSVGVAYLAERLSALVESYAPAGLAHGDWRAANGVWAITLEFKHDSFGRLELYLAESMGAGVRGLARLVVR
;
A
#
# COMPACT_ATOMS: atom_id res chain seq x y z
N MET A 1 9.41 51.72 34.15
CA MET A 1 7.98 51.84 33.76
C MET A 1 7.92 52.79 32.58
N PRO A 2 7.10 52.62 31.52
CA PRO A 2 6.05 51.62 31.18
C PRO A 2 6.51 50.66 30.03
N ARG A 3 6.02 49.41 29.84
CA ARG A 3 4.69 48.82 29.47
C ARG A 3 4.39 48.80 27.95
N SER A 4 3.98 47.59 27.50
CA SER A 4 3.21 47.26 26.27
C SER A 4 4.03 47.09 24.98
N LEU A 5 3.86 46.10 24.09
CA LEU A 5 2.82 45.09 23.79
C LEU A 5 3.54 43.99 22.95
N ILE A 6 3.59 42.70 23.33
CA ILE A 6 2.75 41.58 22.85
C ILE A 6 2.77 41.32 21.31
N VAL A 7 3.07 40.05 20.98
CA VAL A 7 2.80 39.28 19.74
C VAL A 7 3.73 39.50 18.55
N LEU A 8 4.55 38.48 18.26
CA LEU A 8 4.66 37.84 16.94
C LEU A 8 5.41 36.50 17.04
N LEU A 9 4.84 35.57 17.83
CA LEU A 9 4.76 34.18 17.40
C LEU A 9 3.93 34.18 16.10
N SER A 10 4.26 33.33 15.12
CA SER A 10 3.45 32.99 13.90
C SER A 10 4.00 33.50 12.55
N LEU A 11 5.22 33.14 12.14
CA LEU A 11 5.63 33.41 10.73
C LEU A 11 6.60 32.42 10.07
N PHE A 12 6.64 31.16 10.52
CA PHE A 12 7.28 30.07 9.75
C PHE A 12 6.39 28.82 9.62
N LEU A 13 5.07 29.02 9.59
CA LEU A 13 4.07 28.00 9.23
C LEU A 13 3.58 28.12 7.78
N LEU A 14 4.30 28.86 6.93
CA LEU A 14 3.98 29.04 5.51
C LEU A 14 5.14 28.55 4.66
N ALA A 15 5.51 27.27 4.83
CA ALA A 15 6.04 26.52 3.69
C ALA A 15 4.81 26.10 2.88
N PRO A 16 4.66 26.55 1.62
CA PRO A 16 3.55 26.15 0.78
C PRO A 16 3.63 24.65 0.57
N TRP A 17 2.48 24.01 0.73
CA TRP A 17 2.30 22.60 0.50
C TRP A 17 2.33 22.47 -1.01
N ALA A 18 3.54 22.34 -1.57
CA ALA A 18 3.72 21.76 -2.87
C ALA A 18 3.32 20.29 -2.70
N LEU A 19 2.01 20.06 -2.67
CA LEU A 19 1.38 18.77 -2.93
C LEU A 19 1.72 18.44 -4.38
N GLY A 20 2.92 17.90 -4.54
CA GLY A 20 3.34 17.22 -5.76
C GLY A 20 2.43 16.03 -5.97
N GLU A 21 2.03 15.87 -7.21
CA GLU A 21 1.13 14.86 -7.73
C GLU A 21 1.51 13.44 -7.27
N GLY A 22 0.48 12.71 -6.83
CA GLY A 22 0.34 11.26 -6.79
C GLY A 22 1.63 10.44 -6.80
N ASP A 23 2.16 10.16 -5.62
CA ASP A 23 3.23 9.18 -5.47
C ASP A 23 2.83 8.17 -4.39
N VAL A 24 2.85 6.87 -4.75
CA VAL A 24 2.73 5.82 -3.73
C VAL A 24 3.87 5.92 -2.73
N GLU A 25 5.00 6.56 -3.08
CA GLU A 25 6.11 6.83 -2.16
C GLU A 25 5.75 7.74 -0.98
N ALA A 26 4.69 8.56 -1.05
CA ALA A 26 4.38 9.54 0.00
C ALA A 26 3.39 9.07 1.08
N GLY A 27 2.81 7.87 0.94
CA GLY A 27 1.75 7.36 1.83
C GLY A 27 2.21 6.23 2.75
N PRO A 28 1.46 5.89 3.83
CA PRO A 28 1.83 4.80 4.73
C PRO A 28 1.82 3.42 4.05
N TYR A 29 1.17 3.30 2.88
CA TYR A 29 1.17 2.08 2.08
C TYR A 29 2.51 1.83 1.35
N SER A 30 3.40 2.82 1.19
CA SER A 30 4.71 2.61 0.57
C SER A 30 5.53 1.55 1.33
N MET A 31 5.60 1.71 2.65
CA MET A 31 6.30 0.76 3.53
C MET A 31 5.61 -0.60 3.54
N VAL A 32 4.27 -0.63 3.57
CA VAL A 32 3.51 -1.89 3.53
C VAL A 32 3.78 -2.67 2.24
N VAL A 33 3.78 -2.00 1.09
CA VAL A 33 4.06 -2.63 -0.21
C VAL A 33 5.51 -3.10 -0.28
N SER A 34 6.46 -2.28 0.19
CA SER A 34 7.89 -2.63 0.19
C SER A 34 8.16 -3.88 1.05
N ASP A 35 7.62 -3.91 2.27
CA ASP A 35 7.76 -5.05 3.18
C ASP A 35 7.01 -6.28 2.67
N MET A 36 5.89 -6.09 1.97
CA MET A 36 5.16 -7.17 1.31
C MET A 36 6.00 -7.83 0.23
N LEU A 37 6.59 -7.05 -0.68
CA LEU A 37 7.46 -7.58 -1.74
C LEU A 37 8.65 -8.33 -1.15
N LEU A 38 9.27 -7.78 -0.10
CA LEU A 38 10.36 -8.43 0.62
C LEU A 38 9.92 -9.74 1.29
N THR A 39 8.78 -9.75 1.97
CA THR A 39 8.22 -10.91 2.68
C THR A 39 7.82 -12.02 1.71
N PHE A 40 7.35 -11.65 0.52
CA PHE A 40 6.99 -12.58 -0.53
C PHE A 40 8.19 -13.12 -1.30
N HIS A 41 9.37 -12.49 -1.16
CA HIS A 41 10.50 -12.70 -2.07
C HIS A 41 10.09 -12.47 -3.52
N ALA A 42 9.33 -11.39 -3.74
CA ALA A 42 8.77 -11.06 -5.03
C ALA A 42 9.73 -10.23 -5.88
N ASP A 43 9.75 -10.51 -7.18
CA ASP A 43 10.41 -9.67 -8.17
C ASP A 43 9.38 -8.70 -8.76
N GLU A 44 9.69 -7.40 -8.73
CA GLU A 44 8.84 -6.38 -9.35
C GLU A 44 8.93 -6.49 -10.89
N ILE A 45 7.77 -6.44 -11.54
CA ILE A 45 7.64 -6.54 -13.00
C ILE A 45 6.78 -5.40 -13.55
N PRO A 46 6.93 -5.05 -14.83
CA PRO A 46 6.06 -4.05 -15.45
C PRO A 46 4.59 -4.47 -15.42
N CYS A 47 3.70 -3.56 -15.04
CA CYS A 47 2.26 -3.80 -15.12
C CYS A 47 1.78 -3.80 -16.59
N GLU A 48 1.06 -4.85 -16.99
CA GLU A 48 0.44 -4.93 -18.31
C GLU A 48 -0.85 -4.11 -18.37
N GLY A 49 -0.88 -3.08 -19.22
CA GLY A 49 -2.09 -2.27 -19.45
C GLY A 49 -2.44 -1.30 -18.33
N GLY A 50 -1.46 -0.94 -17.48
CA GLY A 50 -1.65 0.03 -16.40
C GLY A 50 -2.23 1.35 -16.93
N ALA A 51 -3.31 1.81 -16.29
CA ALA A 51 -3.76 3.18 -16.49
C ALA A 51 -2.73 4.11 -15.84
N THR A 52 -2.20 5.07 -16.58
CA THR A 52 -1.18 6.03 -16.11
C THR A 52 -1.57 6.80 -14.85
N ASP A 53 -2.85 6.79 -14.49
CA ASP A 53 -3.40 7.54 -13.36
C ASP A 53 -3.56 6.68 -12.09
N LEU A 54 -3.21 5.39 -12.13
CA LEU A 54 -3.36 4.48 -11.00
C LEU A 54 -2.05 4.12 -10.31
N VAL A 55 -2.18 4.11 -8.99
CA VAL A 55 -1.33 3.60 -7.92
C VAL A 55 -0.87 2.14 -7.97
N GLU A 56 -0.19 1.65 -9.01
CA GLU A 56 -0.01 0.18 -9.22
C GLU A 56 1.44 -0.33 -9.09
N VAL A 57 1.59 -1.48 -8.42
CA VAL A 57 2.84 -2.27 -8.38
C VAL A 57 2.53 -3.70 -8.76
N CYS A 58 3.19 -4.21 -9.80
CA CYS A 58 3.05 -5.58 -10.26
C CYS A 58 4.29 -6.40 -9.90
N PHE A 59 4.09 -7.67 -9.56
CA PHE A 59 5.17 -8.53 -9.11
C PHE A 59 4.93 -9.99 -9.48
N GLU A 60 5.99 -10.78 -9.45
CA GLU A 60 5.96 -12.22 -9.64
C GLU A 60 6.72 -12.91 -8.50
N VAL A 61 6.24 -14.09 -8.10
CA VAL A 61 6.87 -14.93 -7.08
C VAL A 61 6.96 -16.34 -7.61
N ASP A 62 8.18 -16.88 -7.67
CA ASP A 62 8.43 -18.21 -8.18
C ASP A 62 8.26 -19.30 -7.11
N SER A 63 7.88 -20.50 -7.56
CA SER A 63 7.88 -21.74 -6.76
C SER A 63 7.01 -21.71 -5.50
N VAL A 64 5.97 -20.87 -5.48
CA VAL A 64 4.99 -20.78 -4.39
C VAL A 64 3.56 -20.73 -4.92
N GLY A 65 2.59 -21.03 -4.05
CA GLY A 65 1.16 -20.91 -4.36
C GLY A 65 0.50 -19.76 -3.60
N VAL A 66 -0.71 -19.38 -4.01
CA VAL A 66 -1.42 -18.24 -3.42
C VAL A 66 -1.69 -18.44 -1.93
N ALA A 67 -1.99 -19.66 -1.49
CA ALA A 67 -2.22 -19.97 -0.08
C ALA A 67 -1.00 -19.64 0.80
N TYR A 68 0.22 -19.87 0.31
CA TYR A 68 1.44 -19.52 1.04
C TYR A 68 1.58 -18.00 1.18
N LEU A 69 1.35 -17.26 0.10
CA LEU A 69 1.41 -15.79 0.12
C LEU A 69 0.32 -15.19 1.00
N ALA A 70 -0.86 -15.80 1.06
CA ALA A 70 -1.94 -15.38 1.94
C ALA A 70 -1.56 -15.47 3.42
N GLU A 71 -0.92 -16.57 3.85
CA GLU A 71 -0.41 -16.72 5.22
C GLU A 71 0.67 -15.68 5.53
N ARG A 72 1.58 -15.44 4.58
CA ARG A 72 2.62 -14.42 4.73
C ARG A 72 2.06 -13.01 4.84
N LEU A 73 1.01 -12.71 4.08
CA LEU A 73 0.33 -11.43 4.15
C LEU A 73 -0.35 -11.23 5.50
N SER A 74 -1.03 -12.26 6.02
CA SER A 74 -1.66 -12.18 7.34
C SER A 74 -0.64 -11.85 8.43
N ALA A 75 0.52 -12.51 8.42
CA ALA A 75 1.61 -12.23 9.37
C ALA A 75 2.16 -10.80 9.23
N LEU A 76 2.29 -10.29 7.99
CA LEU A 76 2.68 -8.90 7.74
C LEU A 76 1.64 -7.91 8.27
N VAL A 77 0.35 -8.15 8.02
CA VAL A 77 -0.72 -7.26 8.51
C VAL A 77 -0.74 -7.26 10.04
N GLU A 78 -0.52 -8.40 10.69
CA GLU A 78 -0.40 -8.49 12.15
C GLU A 78 0.75 -7.63 12.69
N SER A 79 1.91 -7.55 12.02
CA SER A 79 2.99 -6.68 12.47
C SER A 79 2.67 -5.19 12.37
N TYR A 80 1.74 -4.82 11.48
CA TYR A 80 1.24 -3.45 11.31
C TYR A 80 -0.05 -3.16 12.10
N ALA A 81 -0.61 -4.13 12.82
CA ALA A 81 -1.82 -3.94 13.64
C ALA A 81 -1.71 -2.77 14.65
N PRO A 82 -0.55 -2.50 15.31
CA PRO A 82 -0.40 -1.34 16.19
C PRO A 82 -0.54 0.01 15.47
N ALA A 83 -0.20 0.07 14.17
CA ALA A 83 -0.40 1.24 13.32
C ALA A 83 -1.83 1.33 12.77
N GLY A 84 -2.69 0.35 13.10
CA GLY A 84 -4.09 0.33 12.69
C GLY A 84 -4.36 -0.30 11.34
N LEU A 85 -3.37 -0.97 10.71
CA LEU A 85 -3.61 -1.73 9.48
C LEU A 85 -4.50 -2.94 9.79
N ALA A 86 -5.48 -3.16 8.93
CA ALA A 86 -6.32 -4.35 8.95
C ALA A 86 -6.56 -4.85 7.53
N HIS A 87 -6.99 -6.11 7.42
CA HIS A 87 -7.37 -6.71 6.16
C HIS A 87 -8.84 -7.13 6.17
N GLY A 88 -9.47 -7.13 5.00
CA GLY A 88 -10.78 -7.74 4.78
C GLY A 88 -10.67 -9.26 4.57
N ASP A 89 -11.78 -9.85 4.14
CA ASP A 89 -11.80 -11.26 3.75
C ASP A 89 -11.20 -11.47 2.36
N TRP A 90 -10.52 -12.60 2.19
CA TRP A 90 -10.12 -13.09 0.87
C TRP A 90 -11.34 -13.40 0.01
N ARG A 91 -11.29 -12.95 -1.24
CA ARG A 91 -12.32 -13.21 -2.26
C ARG A 91 -11.65 -13.87 -3.46
N ALA A 92 -12.26 -14.92 -4.00
CA ALA A 92 -11.74 -15.61 -5.18
C ALA A 92 -12.77 -15.57 -6.31
N ALA A 93 -12.34 -15.18 -7.50
CA ALA A 93 -13.16 -15.21 -8.71
C ALA A 93 -12.27 -15.39 -9.96
N ASN A 94 -12.68 -16.26 -10.88
CA ASN A 94 -11.99 -16.47 -12.16
C ASN A 94 -10.48 -16.79 -12.05
N GLY A 95 -10.06 -17.52 -11.02
CA GLY A 95 -8.65 -17.85 -10.77
C GLY A 95 -7.82 -16.72 -10.17
N VAL A 96 -8.45 -15.59 -9.82
CA VAL A 96 -7.81 -14.47 -9.11
C VAL A 96 -8.31 -14.43 -7.67
N TRP A 97 -7.37 -14.29 -6.75
CA TRP A 97 -7.61 -14.05 -5.34
C TRP A 97 -7.39 -12.58 -5.04
N ALA A 98 -8.28 -11.98 -4.26
CA ALA A 98 -8.24 -10.57 -3.93
C ALA A 98 -8.45 -10.34 -2.43
N ILE A 99 -7.76 -9.35 -1.89
CA ILE A 99 -7.93 -8.87 -0.52
C ILE A 99 -7.75 -7.35 -0.48
N THR A 100 -8.37 -6.73 0.50
CA THR A 100 -8.26 -5.29 0.75
C THR A 100 -7.55 -5.07 2.08
N LEU A 101 -6.56 -4.18 2.10
CA LEU A 101 -5.92 -3.68 3.31
C LEU A 101 -6.31 -2.22 3.53
N GLU A 102 -6.63 -1.85 4.77
CA GLU A 102 -7.04 -0.50 5.13
C GLU A 102 -6.49 -0.11 6.51
N PHE A 103 -5.94 1.11 6.62
CA PHE A 103 -5.63 1.72 7.91
C PHE A 103 -6.90 2.28 8.54
N LYS A 104 -7.21 1.83 9.77
CA LYS A 104 -8.38 2.31 10.50
C LYS A 104 -8.28 3.81 10.78
N HIS A 105 -9.38 4.53 10.56
CA HIS A 105 -9.55 5.96 10.85
C HIS A 105 -8.77 6.91 9.93
N ASP A 106 -8.28 6.44 8.79
CA ASP A 106 -7.53 7.28 7.87
C ASP A 106 -8.25 7.58 6.54
N SER A 107 -7.81 8.67 5.92
CA SER A 107 -8.27 9.17 4.61
C SER A 107 -7.41 8.69 3.45
N PHE A 108 -6.38 7.87 3.71
CA PHE A 108 -5.41 7.39 2.71
C PHE A 108 -5.96 6.40 1.67
N GLY A 109 -7.25 6.06 1.72
CA GLY A 109 -7.84 5.04 0.87
C GLY A 109 -7.49 3.62 1.31
N ARG A 110 -7.48 2.69 0.37
CA ARG A 110 -7.26 1.26 0.64
C ARG A 110 -6.32 0.64 -0.38
N LEU A 111 -5.54 -0.33 0.04
CA LEU A 111 -4.71 -1.14 -0.85
C LEU A 111 -5.50 -2.38 -1.26
N GLU A 112 -5.67 -2.58 -2.56
CA GLU A 112 -6.24 -3.80 -3.13
C GLU A 112 -5.11 -4.67 -3.66
N LEU A 113 -5.01 -5.90 -3.15
CA LEU A 113 -4.04 -6.89 -3.58
C LEU A 113 -4.75 -7.99 -4.36
N TYR A 114 -4.20 -8.32 -5.53
CA TYR A 114 -4.67 -9.40 -6.39
C TYR A 114 -3.55 -10.39 -6.62
N LEU A 115 -3.87 -11.69 -6.58
CA LEU A 115 -2.94 -12.80 -6.77
C LEU A 115 -3.55 -13.81 -7.74
N ALA A 116 -2.77 -14.27 -8.71
CA ALA A 116 -3.15 -15.30 -9.66
C ALA A 116 -2.01 -16.29 -9.86
N GLU A 117 -2.31 -17.59 -9.80
CA GLU A 117 -1.30 -18.62 -10.09
C GLU A 117 -0.91 -18.58 -11.57
N SER A 118 0.39 -18.59 -11.83
CA SER A 118 0.95 -18.64 -13.18
C SER A 118 1.11 -20.10 -13.63
N MET A 119 1.15 -20.32 -14.96
CA MET A 119 1.38 -21.66 -15.50
C MET A 119 2.79 -22.21 -15.21
N GLY A 120 3.72 -21.36 -14.74
CA GLY A 120 5.12 -21.69 -14.47
C GLY A 120 5.43 -22.12 -13.03
N ALA A 121 4.41 -22.48 -12.24
CA ALA A 121 4.52 -22.76 -10.81
C ALA A 121 4.98 -21.53 -10.01
N GLY A 122 4.29 -20.40 -10.20
CA GLY A 122 4.48 -19.18 -9.43
C GLY A 122 3.17 -18.42 -9.24
N VAL A 123 3.24 -17.24 -8.66
CA VAL A 123 2.11 -16.32 -8.50
C VAL A 123 2.45 -14.99 -9.11
N ARG A 124 1.55 -14.46 -9.94
CA ARG A 124 1.55 -13.06 -10.36
C ARG A 124 0.67 -12.24 -9.44
N GLY A 125 1.16 -11.07 -9.05
CA GLY A 125 0.49 -10.17 -8.14
C GLY A 125 0.37 -8.74 -8.66
N LEU A 126 -0.66 -8.06 -8.19
CA LEU A 126 -0.89 -6.63 -8.39
C LEU A 126 -1.31 -6.03 -7.05
N ALA A 127 -0.60 -5.02 -6.59
CA ALA A 127 -1.01 -4.15 -5.50
C ALA A 127 -1.44 -2.80 -6.08
N ARG A 128 -2.67 -2.37 -5.78
CA ARG A 128 -3.25 -1.12 -6.27
C ARG A 128 -3.72 -0.27 -5.11
N LEU A 129 -3.26 0.98 -5.04
CA LEU A 129 -3.84 1.97 -4.15
C LEU A 129 -5.12 2.55 -4.76
N VAL A 130 -6.22 2.45 -4.02
CA VAL A 130 -7.51 3.04 -4.38
C VAL A 130 -7.81 4.20 -3.41
N VAL A 131 -7.66 5.41 -3.91
CA VAL A 131 -7.97 6.66 -3.19
C VAL A 131 -9.49 6.90 -3.22
N ARG A 132 -10.04 7.47 -2.14
CA ARG A 132 -11.47 7.82 -2.06
C ARG A 132 -11.80 9.10 -2.80
#